data_AF-A0A7Y8Q1I0-F1
#
_entry.id   AF-A0A7Y8Q1I0-F1
#
_cell.length_a   1.000
_cell.length_b   1.000
_cell.length_c   1.000
_cell.angle_alpha   90.00
_cell.angle_beta   90.00
_cell.angle_gamma   90.00
#
_symmetry.space_group_name_H-M   'P 1'
#
loop_
_entity.id
_entity.type
_entity.pdbx_description
1 polymer ?
#
loop_
_entity_poly.entity_id
_entity_poly.type
_entity_poly.pdbx_seq_one_letter_code
_entity_poly.pdbx_strand_id
1 'polypeptide(L)'
;MILLKSNVQNIFWLGRYLTRIQYLCAQFPFQVDEEAAQYAHAFALNAEDAIELNELLLDPTQVASFSYQFECAKNNIQDLRAVLSAVNYAELSLLIKNANENRGYICDVASECQDILETESETIFLFFSLGQGIEELDRQLRLQQDETTTLAKVGHIVSSLEYLGWSDLEQTWAQLQQVPNNTHFFHFYDSIQRIFEADT
;
A
#
# COMPACT_ATOMS: atom_id res chain seq x y z
N MET A 1 -15.98 17.66 -0.04
CA MET A 1 -15.64 17.17 1.32
C MET A 1 -14.24 17.68 1.63
N ILE A 2 -13.99 18.23 2.82
CA ILE A 2 -12.63 18.56 3.25
C ILE A 2 -12.11 17.33 4.00
N LEU A 3 -11.11 16.64 3.43
CA LEU A 3 -10.46 15.52 4.11
C LEU A 3 -9.46 16.06 5.13
N LEU A 4 -9.54 15.57 6.37
CA LEU A 4 -8.48 15.81 7.36
C LEU A 4 -7.21 15.06 6.93
N LYS A 5 -6.04 15.61 7.26
CA LYS A 5 -4.73 14.98 6.93
C LYS A 5 -4.58 13.58 7.48
N SER A 6 -5.10 13.31 8.69
CA SER A 6 -5.15 11.96 9.27
C SER A 6 -5.97 10.99 8.43
N ASN A 7 -7.09 11.44 7.85
CA ASN A 7 -7.92 10.61 6.97
C ASN A 7 -7.19 10.32 5.65
N VAL A 8 -6.52 11.33 5.10
CA VAL A 8 -5.69 11.16 3.90
C VAL A 8 -4.58 10.13 4.16
N GLN A 9 -3.90 10.25 5.29
CA GLN A 9 -2.85 9.31 5.70
C GLN A 9 -3.40 7.88 5.84
N ASN A 10 -4.57 7.71 6.47
CA ASN A 10 -5.22 6.40 6.60
C ASN A 10 -5.61 5.80 5.25
N ILE A 11 -6.14 6.60 4.31
CA ILE A 11 -6.46 6.16 2.95
C ILE A 11 -5.19 5.74 2.19
N PHE A 12 -4.14 6.57 2.27
CA PHE A 12 -2.85 6.29 1.65
C PHE A 12 -2.24 4.97 2.16
N TRP A 13 -2.19 4.79 3.47
CA TRP A 13 -1.67 3.55 4.07
C TRP A 13 -2.55 2.35 3.77
N LEU A 14 -3.87 2.51 3.68
CA LEU A 14 -4.77 1.44 3.26
C LEU A 14 -4.42 0.93 1.87
N GLY A 15 -4.15 1.83 0.92
CA GLY A 15 -3.65 1.48 -0.42
C GLY A 15 -2.36 0.69 -0.37
N ARG A 16 -1.41 1.11 0.47
CA ARG A 16 -0.14 0.38 0.65
C ARG A 16 -0.35 -1.03 1.21
N TYR A 17 -1.10 -1.17 2.31
CA TYR A 17 -1.30 -2.46 2.96
C TYR A 17 -1.99 -3.46 2.05
N LEU A 18 -3.08 -3.07 1.37
CA LEU A 18 -3.80 -3.97 0.48
C LEU A 18 -2.95 -4.38 -0.74
N THR A 19 -2.16 -3.47 -1.29
CA THR A 19 -1.25 -3.76 -2.42
C THR A 19 -0.16 -4.74 -2.02
N ARG A 20 0.44 -4.54 -0.84
CA ARG A 20 1.45 -5.46 -0.31
C ARG A 20 0.90 -6.86 -0.09
N ILE A 21 -0.29 -6.96 0.50
CA ILE A 21 -0.97 -8.24 0.73
C ILE A 21 -1.23 -8.94 -0.61
N GLN A 22 -1.79 -8.23 -1.60
CA GLN A 22 -2.05 -8.81 -2.92
C GLN A 22 -0.79 -9.32 -3.60
N TYR A 23 0.30 -8.54 -3.58
CA TYR A 23 1.57 -8.98 -4.15
C TYR A 23 2.04 -10.27 -3.48
N LEU A 24 2.07 -10.30 -2.14
CA LEU A 24 2.47 -11.48 -1.39
C LEU A 24 1.56 -12.68 -1.69
N CYS A 25 0.25 -12.47 -1.79
CA CYS A 25 -0.71 -13.52 -2.15
C CYS A 25 -0.47 -14.11 -3.54
N ALA A 26 0.01 -13.31 -4.49
CA ALA A 26 0.36 -13.81 -5.83
C ALA A 26 1.65 -14.65 -5.85
N GLN A 27 2.54 -14.46 -4.87
CA GLN A 27 3.79 -15.21 -4.73
C GLN A 27 3.67 -16.40 -3.76
N PHE A 28 2.73 -16.33 -2.82
CA PHE A 28 2.62 -17.29 -1.73
C PHE A 28 1.86 -18.57 -2.15
N PRO A 29 2.33 -19.76 -1.74
CA PRO A 29 3.59 -20.01 -1.05
C PRO A 29 4.79 -19.89 -2.01
N PHE A 30 5.86 -19.24 -1.56
CA PHE A 30 7.13 -19.23 -2.30
C PHE A 30 7.61 -20.67 -2.49
N GLN A 31 8.06 -21.02 -3.71
CA GLN A 31 8.53 -22.37 -4.05
C GLN A 31 10.01 -22.43 -4.43
N VAL A 32 10.63 -21.27 -4.69
CA VAL A 32 12.00 -21.15 -5.18
C VAL A 32 12.83 -20.41 -4.15
N ASP A 33 13.84 -21.07 -3.58
CA ASP A 33 14.65 -20.51 -2.48
C ASP A 33 15.36 -19.22 -2.88
N GLU A 34 15.86 -19.13 -4.12
CA GLU A 34 16.54 -17.92 -4.61
C GLU A 34 15.60 -16.71 -4.67
N GLU A 35 14.36 -16.91 -5.14
CA GLU A 35 13.35 -15.84 -5.21
C GLU A 35 12.89 -15.41 -3.82
N ALA A 36 12.73 -16.38 -2.90
CA ALA A 36 12.40 -16.11 -1.51
C ALA A 36 13.51 -15.35 -0.79
N ALA A 37 14.77 -15.79 -0.93
CA ALA A 37 15.93 -15.14 -0.35
C ALA A 37 16.12 -13.72 -0.90
N GLN A 38 15.91 -13.52 -2.21
CA GLN A 38 15.96 -12.19 -2.84
C GLN A 38 14.89 -11.27 -2.25
N TYR A 39 13.65 -11.76 -2.11
CA TYR A 39 12.57 -11.00 -1.48
C TYR A 39 12.89 -10.66 -0.03
N ALA A 40 13.28 -11.66 0.77
CA ALA A 40 13.62 -11.47 2.17
C ALA A 40 14.73 -10.43 2.35
N HIS A 41 15.80 -10.52 1.56
CA HIS A 41 16.91 -9.57 1.60
C HIS A 41 16.47 -8.15 1.23
N ALA A 42 15.71 -7.99 0.15
CA ALA A 42 15.23 -6.70 -0.34
C ALA A 42 14.35 -5.94 0.68
N PHE A 43 13.67 -6.69 1.55
CA PHE A 43 12.81 -6.17 2.62
C PHE A 43 13.38 -6.33 4.03
N ALA A 44 14.67 -6.70 4.15
CA ALA A 44 15.35 -6.92 5.44
C ALA A 44 14.61 -7.89 6.38
N LEU A 45 14.00 -8.94 5.81
CA LEU A 45 13.34 -10.02 6.54
C LEU A 45 14.36 -11.11 6.90
N ASN A 46 14.17 -11.74 8.04
CA ASN A 46 15.03 -12.81 8.54
C ASN A 46 14.55 -14.17 7.99
N ALA A 47 14.81 -14.42 6.72
CA ALA A 47 14.56 -15.69 6.04
C ALA A 47 15.60 -15.93 4.94
N GLU A 48 16.15 -17.14 4.86
CA GLU A 48 17.19 -17.52 3.90
C GLU A 48 16.66 -18.38 2.74
N ASP A 49 15.47 -18.96 2.87
CA ASP A 49 14.86 -19.83 1.87
C ASP A 49 13.32 -19.69 1.79
N ALA A 50 12.69 -20.49 0.93
CA ALA A 50 11.25 -20.44 0.73
C ALA A 50 10.46 -20.92 1.96
N ILE A 51 10.97 -21.90 2.72
CA ILE A 51 10.29 -22.43 3.90
C ILE A 51 10.28 -21.36 4.99
N GLU A 52 11.43 -20.80 5.32
CA GLU A 52 11.57 -19.77 6.35
C GLU A 52 10.73 -18.52 6.01
N LEU A 53 10.74 -18.07 4.75
CA LEU A 53 9.95 -16.92 4.34
C LEU A 53 8.44 -17.21 4.46
N ASN A 54 7.99 -18.39 4.02
CA ASN A 54 6.58 -18.77 4.16
C ASN A 54 6.14 -18.85 5.63
N GLU A 55 6.97 -19.40 6.51
CA GLU A 55 6.71 -19.44 7.96
C GLU A 55 6.65 -18.03 8.55
N LEU A 56 7.60 -17.16 8.20
CA LEU A 56 7.63 -15.75 8.64
C LEU A 56 6.36 -14.99 8.20
N LEU A 57 5.90 -15.20 6.97
CA LEU A 57 4.68 -14.55 6.44
C LEU A 57 3.38 -15.04 7.09
N LEU A 58 3.39 -16.24 7.70
CA LEU A 58 2.27 -16.80 8.44
C LEU A 58 2.32 -16.49 9.95
N ASP A 59 3.47 -16.11 10.50
CA ASP A 59 3.63 -15.80 11.92
C ASP A 59 3.02 -14.42 12.26
N PRO A 60 1.90 -14.35 13.03
CA PRO A 60 1.21 -13.10 13.33
C PRO A 60 2.02 -12.13 14.19
N THR A 61 3.15 -12.55 14.77
CA THR A 61 4.05 -11.67 15.52
C THR A 61 5.00 -10.89 14.60
N GLN A 62 5.15 -11.34 13.35
CA GLN A 62 5.98 -10.68 12.36
C GLN A 62 5.22 -9.54 11.71
N VAL A 63 5.87 -8.38 11.62
CA VAL A 63 5.30 -7.19 10.96
C VAL A 63 5.00 -7.48 9.50
N ALA A 64 5.82 -8.28 8.81
CA ALA A 64 5.61 -8.63 7.40
C ALA A 64 4.48 -9.64 7.17
N SER A 65 3.92 -10.26 8.21
CA SER A 65 2.92 -11.31 8.06
C SER A 65 1.61 -10.83 7.46
N PHE A 66 0.90 -11.72 6.78
CA PHE A 66 -0.44 -11.45 6.27
C PHE A 66 -1.39 -10.96 7.37
N SER A 67 -1.30 -11.58 8.55
CA SER A 67 -2.16 -11.22 9.69
C SER A 67 -1.88 -9.80 10.18
N TYR A 68 -0.61 -9.41 10.32
CA TYR A 68 -0.24 -8.08 10.79
C TYR A 68 -0.62 -7.00 9.77
N GLN A 69 -0.28 -7.20 8.49
CA GLN A 69 -0.60 -6.25 7.42
C GLN A 69 -2.12 -6.07 7.28
N PHE A 70 -2.87 -7.16 7.37
CA PHE A 70 -4.33 -7.10 7.30
C PHE A 70 -4.95 -6.39 8.50
N GLU A 71 -4.40 -6.57 9.70
CA GLU A 71 -4.82 -5.85 10.90
C GLU A 71 -4.63 -4.33 10.74
N CYS A 72 -3.50 -3.90 10.16
CA CYS A 72 -3.28 -2.49 9.84
C CYS A 72 -4.31 -1.95 8.84
N ALA A 73 -4.60 -2.69 7.76
CA ALA A 73 -5.64 -2.32 6.80
C ALA A 73 -7.03 -2.22 7.47
N LYS A 74 -7.36 -3.17 8.34
CA LYS A 74 -8.61 -3.18 9.11
C LYS A 74 -8.75 -1.93 9.98
N ASN A 75 -7.69 -1.56 10.70
CA ASN A 75 -7.70 -0.39 11.56
C ASN A 75 -7.91 0.89 10.75
N ASN A 76 -7.24 1.03 9.60
CA ASN A 76 -7.46 2.17 8.70
C ASN A 76 -8.91 2.22 8.19
N ILE A 77 -9.51 1.09 7.81
CA ILE A 77 -10.92 1.04 7.39
C ILE A 77 -11.83 1.54 8.53
N GLN A 78 -11.60 1.09 9.77
CA GLN A 78 -12.39 1.49 10.93
C GLN A 78 -12.30 3.00 11.21
N ASP A 79 -11.09 3.57 11.10
CA ASP A 79 -10.87 5.01 11.29
C ASP A 79 -11.51 5.86 10.17
N LEU A 80 -11.77 5.27 9.01
CA LEU A 80 -12.39 5.93 7.86
C LEU A 80 -13.93 5.85 7.84
N ARG A 81 -14.57 5.39 8.92
CA ARG A 81 -16.04 5.25 9.01
C ARG A 81 -16.83 6.51 8.65
N ALA A 82 -16.33 7.69 9.04
CA ALA A 82 -16.99 8.97 8.77
C ALA A 82 -16.57 9.60 7.44
N VAL A 83 -15.70 8.92 6.69
CA VAL A 83 -15.06 9.42 5.46
C VAL A 83 -15.55 8.65 4.24
N LEU A 84 -15.57 7.32 4.34
CA LEU A 84 -16.07 6.43 3.30
C LEU A 84 -17.58 6.58 3.14
N SER A 85 -18.08 6.24 1.94
CA SER A 85 -19.51 6.17 1.74
C SER A 85 -20.13 5.11 2.66
N ALA A 86 -21.36 5.36 3.12
CA ALA A 86 -22.02 4.45 4.06
C ALA A 86 -22.21 3.02 3.48
N VAL A 87 -22.37 2.92 2.16
CA VAL A 87 -22.52 1.65 1.44
C VAL A 87 -21.19 0.89 1.47
N ASN A 88 -20.12 1.49 0.96
CA ASN A 88 -18.82 0.83 0.86
C ASN A 88 -18.23 0.54 2.25
N TYR A 89 -18.40 1.44 3.23
CA TYR A 89 -17.97 1.15 4.60
C TYR A 89 -18.67 -0.08 5.18
N ALA A 90 -19.98 -0.24 4.94
CA ALA A 90 -20.72 -1.40 5.42
C ALA A 90 -20.25 -2.69 4.75
N GLU A 91 -19.95 -2.65 3.46
CA GLU A 91 -19.43 -3.79 2.70
C GLU A 91 -18.02 -4.18 3.16
N LEU A 92 -17.09 -3.21 3.23
CA LEU A 92 -15.75 -3.41 3.79
C LEU A 92 -15.81 -3.97 5.20
N SER A 93 -16.71 -3.45 6.05
CA SER A 93 -16.88 -3.93 7.43
C SER A 93 -17.32 -5.40 7.50
N LEU A 94 -18.12 -5.85 6.54
CA LEU A 94 -18.53 -7.25 6.45
C LEU A 94 -17.36 -8.14 6.02
N LEU A 95 -16.61 -7.72 5.00
CA LEU A 95 -15.45 -8.45 4.49
C LEU A 95 -14.37 -8.64 5.55
N ILE A 96 -13.97 -7.56 6.24
CA ILE A 96 -12.93 -7.63 7.28
C ILE A 96 -13.36 -8.49 8.47
N LYS A 97 -14.66 -8.50 8.80
CA LYS A 97 -15.18 -9.35 9.86
C LYS A 97 -15.05 -10.83 9.49
N ASN A 98 -15.41 -11.20 8.27
CA ASN A 98 -15.33 -12.58 7.78
C ASN A 98 -13.87 -13.07 7.68
N ALA A 99 -12.95 -12.23 7.21
CA ALA A 99 -11.52 -12.56 7.14
C ALA A 99 -10.89 -12.82 8.52
N ASN A 100 -11.32 -12.05 9.54
CA ASN A 100 -10.82 -12.22 10.90
C ASN A 100 -11.25 -13.57 11.51
N GLU A 101 -12.39 -14.11 11.07
CA GLU A 101 -12.89 -15.43 11.47
C GLU A 101 -12.23 -16.57 10.69
N ASN A 102 -11.67 -16.30 9.49
CA ASN A 102 -10.94 -17.29 8.70
C ASN A 102 -9.80 -16.67 7.87
N ARG A 103 -8.57 -16.84 8.39
CA ARG A 103 -7.33 -16.26 7.84
C ARG A 103 -6.94 -16.80 6.46
N GLY A 104 -7.51 -17.92 6.02
CA GLY A 104 -7.29 -18.45 4.67
C GLY A 104 -7.85 -17.55 3.56
N TYR A 105 -8.75 -16.61 3.89
CA TYR A 105 -9.38 -15.70 2.94
C TYR A 105 -8.75 -14.31 2.88
N ILE A 106 -7.63 -14.05 3.59
CA ILE A 106 -7.02 -12.71 3.60
C ILE A 106 -6.70 -12.23 2.18
N CYS A 107 -6.25 -13.12 1.30
CA CYS A 107 -5.93 -12.80 -0.09
C CYS A 107 -7.16 -12.36 -0.88
N ASP A 108 -8.26 -13.12 -0.81
CA ASP A 108 -9.51 -12.80 -1.50
C ASP A 108 -10.11 -11.50 -0.97
N VAL A 109 -10.16 -11.37 0.36
CA VAL A 109 -10.71 -10.18 1.02
C VAL A 109 -9.87 -8.93 0.74
N ALA A 110 -8.55 -9.04 0.68
CA ALA A 110 -7.72 -7.91 0.29
C ALA A 110 -8.06 -7.43 -1.13
N SER A 111 -8.33 -8.35 -2.06
CA SER A 111 -8.76 -8.01 -3.42
C SER A 111 -10.11 -7.34 -3.46
N GLU A 112 -11.12 -7.93 -2.81
CA GLU A 112 -12.47 -7.36 -2.76
C GLU A 112 -12.49 -5.98 -2.09
N CYS A 113 -11.67 -5.77 -1.06
CA CYS A 113 -11.50 -4.44 -0.45
C CYS A 113 -10.98 -3.40 -1.43
N GLN A 114 -10.07 -3.75 -2.35
CA GLN A 114 -9.59 -2.81 -3.36
C GLN A 114 -10.73 -2.45 -4.31
N ASP A 115 -11.43 -3.44 -4.87
CA ASP A 115 -12.53 -3.23 -5.82
C ASP A 115 -13.59 -2.26 -5.26
N ILE A 116 -13.93 -2.41 -3.97
CA ILE A 116 -14.87 -1.49 -3.30
C ILE A 116 -14.30 -0.07 -3.21
N LEU A 117 -13.02 0.08 -2.82
CA LEU A 117 -12.36 1.38 -2.68
C LEU A 117 -12.18 2.10 -4.03
N GLU A 118 -12.12 1.38 -5.15
CA GLU A 118 -12.10 1.99 -6.49
C GLU A 118 -13.41 2.70 -6.85
N THR A 119 -14.52 2.35 -6.18
CA THR A 119 -15.83 2.98 -6.41
C THR A 119 -16.10 4.20 -5.51
N GLU A 120 -15.17 4.52 -4.61
CA GLU A 120 -15.29 5.68 -3.74
C GLU A 120 -15.18 7.01 -4.50
N SER A 121 -15.46 8.11 -3.79
CA SER A 121 -15.29 9.45 -4.38
C SER A 121 -13.87 9.66 -4.93
N GLU A 122 -13.75 10.45 -6.00
CA GLU A 122 -12.50 10.69 -6.73
C GLU A 122 -11.33 11.05 -5.81
N THR A 123 -11.54 11.90 -4.80
CA THR A 123 -10.48 12.28 -3.85
C THR A 123 -10.00 11.10 -2.99
N ILE A 124 -10.90 10.24 -2.52
CA ILE A 124 -10.53 9.04 -1.75
C ILE A 124 -9.76 8.09 -2.66
N PHE A 125 -10.30 7.83 -3.85
CA PHE A 125 -9.68 6.94 -4.82
C PHE A 125 -8.28 7.42 -5.23
N LEU A 126 -8.07 8.73 -5.35
CA LEU A 126 -6.77 9.31 -5.72
C LEU A 126 -5.70 9.05 -4.66
N PHE A 127 -6.02 9.27 -3.38
CA PHE A 127 -5.08 8.99 -2.29
C PHE A 127 -4.87 7.50 -2.06
N PHE A 128 -5.90 6.69 -2.28
CA PHE A 128 -5.80 5.24 -2.23
C PHE A 128 -4.85 4.75 -3.34
N SER A 129 -5.05 5.23 -4.56
CA SER A 129 -4.21 4.94 -5.73
C SER A 129 -2.77 5.41 -5.56
N LEU A 130 -2.56 6.57 -4.90
CA LEU A 130 -1.21 7.01 -4.52
C LEU A 130 -0.55 5.97 -3.62
N GLY A 131 -1.25 5.51 -2.57
CA GLY A 131 -0.80 4.44 -1.69
C GLY A 131 -0.40 3.17 -2.46
N GLN A 132 -1.27 2.70 -3.35
CA GLN A 132 -0.97 1.53 -4.18
C GLN A 132 0.29 1.74 -5.03
N GLY A 133 0.40 2.89 -5.72
CA GLY A 133 1.53 3.20 -6.59
C GLY A 133 2.85 3.34 -5.84
N ILE A 134 2.84 3.93 -4.65
CA ILE A 134 4.04 4.02 -3.81
C ILE A 134 4.50 2.65 -3.33
N GLU A 135 3.57 1.78 -2.92
CA GLU A 135 3.93 0.43 -2.48
C GLU A 135 4.52 -0.40 -3.63
N GLU A 136 3.89 -0.34 -4.79
CA GLU A 136 4.35 -1.04 -5.98
C GLU A 136 5.73 -0.54 -6.44
N LEU A 137 5.94 0.78 -6.41
CA LEU A 137 7.22 1.37 -6.79
C LEU A 137 8.34 1.05 -5.80
N ASP A 138 8.08 1.11 -4.49
CA ASP A 138 9.05 0.70 -3.44
C ASP A 138 9.53 -0.74 -3.70
N ARG A 139 8.56 -1.62 -3.95
CA ARG A 139 8.78 -3.03 -4.22
C ARG A 139 9.57 -3.26 -5.52
N GLN A 140 9.20 -2.60 -6.61
CA GLN A 140 9.89 -2.70 -7.89
C GLN A 140 11.35 -2.23 -7.79
N LEU A 141 11.60 -1.09 -7.15
CA LEU A 141 12.96 -0.55 -6.98
C LEU A 141 13.84 -1.46 -6.12
N ARG A 142 13.29 -2.02 -5.02
CA ARG A 142 14.02 -2.95 -4.15
C ARG A 142 14.35 -4.27 -4.84
N LEU A 143 13.43 -4.78 -5.66
CA LEU A 143 13.60 -6.04 -6.38
C LEU A 143 14.22 -5.87 -7.77
N GLN A 144 14.58 -4.65 -8.17
CA GLN A 144 15.13 -4.31 -9.49
C GLN A 144 14.23 -4.76 -10.66
N GLN A 145 12.93 -4.57 -10.51
CA GLN A 145 11.93 -4.85 -11.53
C GLN A 145 11.59 -3.61 -12.35
N ASP A 146 11.04 -3.79 -13.55
CA ASP A 146 10.61 -2.67 -14.40
C ASP A 146 9.52 -1.84 -13.73
N GLU A 147 9.81 -0.56 -13.57
CA GLU A 147 9.00 0.43 -12.88
C GLU A 147 8.32 1.42 -13.84
N THR A 148 8.56 1.31 -15.14
CA THR A 148 8.14 2.29 -16.16
C THR A 148 6.64 2.60 -16.11
N THR A 149 5.81 1.56 -16.01
CA THR A 149 4.35 1.71 -15.98
C THR A 149 3.88 2.33 -14.67
N THR A 150 4.45 1.90 -13.54
CA THR A 150 4.14 2.44 -12.21
C THR A 150 4.52 3.91 -12.12
N LEU A 151 5.69 4.29 -12.65
CA LEU A 151 6.11 5.68 -12.72
C LEU A 151 5.11 6.53 -13.50
N ALA A 152 4.67 6.08 -14.69
CA ALA A 152 3.67 6.81 -15.45
C ALA A 152 2.35 6.97 -14.68
N LYS A 153 1.86 5.90 -14.03
CA LYS A 153 0.63 5.93 -13.21
C LYS A 153 0.75 6.91 -12.04
N VAL A 154 1.84 6.83 -11.26
CA VAL A 154 2.06 7.73 -10.11
C VAL A 154 2.22 9.17 -10.58
N GLY A 155 2.85 9.41 -11.73
CA GLY A 155 2.95 10.75 -12.29
C GLY A 155 1.60 11.39 -12.61
N HIS A 156 0.66 10.64 -13.18
CA HIS A 156 -0.70 11.12 -13.37
C HIS A 156 -1.40 11.45 -12.05
N ILE A 157 -1.21 10.62 -11.02
CA ILE A 157 -1.77 10.85 -9.68
C ILE A 157 -1.21 12.13 -9.06
N VAL A 158 0.11 12.34 -9.14
CA VAL A 158 0.78 13.54 -8.62
C VAL A 158 0.25 14.81 -9.30
N SER A 159 0.11 14.80 -10.64
CA SER A 159 -0.48 15.93 -11.37
C SER A 159 -1.93 16.18 -10.97
N SER A 160 -2.74 15.14 -10.74
CA SER A 160 -4.12 15.30 -10.25
C SER A 160 -4.17 15.89 -8.83
N LEU A 161 -3.21 15.54 -7.96
CA LEU A 161 -3.10 16.07 -6.60
C LEU A 161 -2.70 17.55 -6.58
N GLU A 162 -1.91 18.01 -7.56
CA GLU A 162 -1.55 19.43 -7.72
C GLU A 162 -2.80 20.31 -7.86
N TYR A 163 -3.76 19.91 -8.70
CA TYR A 163 -5.05 20.60 -8.87
C TYR A 163 -5.89 20.66 -7.59
N LEU A 164 -5.64 19.76 -6.63
CA LEU A 164 -6.29 19.72 -5.33
C LEU A 164 -5.53 20.51 -4.25
N GLY A 165 -4.45 21.21 -4.62
CA GLY A 165 -3.66 22.05 -3.73
C GLY A 165 -2.44 21.36 -3.10
N TRP A 166 -2.04 20.18 -3.58
CA TRP A 166 -0.88 19.42 -3.08
C TRP A 166 0.34 19.56 -4.00
N SER A 167 0.73 20.79 -4.30
CA SER A 167 1.79 21.12 -5.27
C SER A 167 3.21 20.74 -4.84
N ASP A 168 3.42 20.48 -3.55
CA ASP A 168 4.77 20.27 -2.98
C ASP A 168 5.44 18.96 -3.44
N LEU A 169 4.71 18.09 -4.13
CA LEU A 169 5.18 16.80 -4.63
C LEU A 169 5.91 16.87 -5.98
N GLU A 170 5.63 17.89 -6.81
CA GLU A 170 6.08 17.91 -8.21
C GLU A 170 7.61 17.84 -8.34
N GLN A 171 8.31 18.61 -7.53
CA GLN A 171 9.76 18.72 -7.62
C GLN A 171 10.43 17.39 -7.27
N THR A 172 10.02 16.75 -6.18
CA THR A 172 10.61 15.50 -5.72
C THR A 172 10.17 14.32 -6.58
N TRP A 173 8.97 14.39 -7.16
CA TRP A 173 8.52 13.48 -8.20
C TRP A 173 9.37 13.56 -9.48
N ALA A 174 9.63 14.77 -9.99
CA ALA A 174 10.44 14.95 -11.20
C ALA A 174 11.88 14.43 -11.04
N GLN A 175 12.46 14.55 -9.84
CA GLN A 175 13.78 13.98 -9.53
C GLN A 175 13.76 12.44 -9.59
N LEU A 176 12.72 11.81 -9.02
CA LEU A 176 12.54 10.37 -9.07
C LEU A 176 12.33 9.85 -10.50
N GLN A 177 11.60 10.57 -11.35
CA GLN A 177 11.43 10.20 -12.75
C GLN A 177 12.74 10.25 -13.56
N GLN A 178 13.65 11.15 -13.23
CA GLN A 178 14.95 11.25 -13.91
C GLN A 178 15.89 10.13 -13.50
N VAL A 179 15.87 9.75 -12.22
CA VAL A 179 16.74 8.73 -11.66
C VAL A 179 15.93 7.83 -10.71
N PRO A 180 15.26 6.80 -11.24
CA PRO A 180 14.43 5.90 -10.44
C PRO A 180 15.30 4.98 -9.60
N ASN A 181 15.55 5.38 -8.35
CA ASN A 181 16.32 4.61 -7.39
C ASN A 181 15.79 4.84 -5.97
N ASN A 182 16.22 3.99 -5.04
CA ASN A 182 15.79 4.04 -3.64
C ASN A 182 16.02 5.42 -3.00
N THR A 183 17.12 6.11 -3.31
CA THR A 183 17.42 7.43 -2.73
C THR A 183 16.40 8.48 -3.14
N HIS A 184 16.10 8.61 -4.43
CA HIS A 184 15.09 9.57 -4.90
C HIS A 184 13.68 9.14 -4.50
N PHE A 185 13.42 7.84 -4.42
CA PHE A 185 12.16 7.31 -3.94
C PHE A 185 11.91 7.71 -2.49
N PHE A 186 12.87 7.53 -1.59
CA PHE A 186 12.72 7.94 -0.19
C PHE A 186 12.56 9.46 -0.06
N HIS A 187 13.26 10.25 -0.88
CA HIS A 187 13.08 11.71 -0.87
C HIS A 187 11.67 12.14 -1.30
N PHE A 188 11.11 11.48 -2.32
CA PHE A 188 9.72 11.68 -2.75
C PHE A 188 8.73 11.22 -1.66
N TYR A 189 8.95 10.03 -1.09
CA TYR A 189 8.13 9.49 0.00
C TYR A 189 8.11 10.40 1.23
N ASP A 190 9.26 10.96 1.63
CA ASP A 190 9.34 11.92 2.73
C ASP A 190 8.51 13.18 2.45
N SER A 191 8.45 13.61 1.19
CA SER A 191 7.62 14.77 0.79
C SER A 191 6.12 14.45 0.95
N ILE A 192 5.71 13.21 0.65
CA ILE A 192 4.35 12.72 0.93
C ILE A 192 4.09 12.69 2.44
N GLN A 193 5.04 12.24 3.26
CA GLN A 193 4.83 12.22 4.72
C GLN A 193 4.69 13.63 5.30
N ARG A 194 5.50 14.61 4.86
CA ARG A 194 5.37 16.01 5.29
C ARG A 194 4.01 16.61 4.96
N ILE A 195 3.39 16.17 3.87
CA ILE A 195 2.03 16.56 3.49
C ILE A 195 1.00 16.11 4.53
N PHE A 196 1.20 14.94 5.15
CA PHE A 196 0.34 14.45 6.22
C PHE A 196 0.64 15.12 7.57
N GLU A 197 1.90 15.52 7.81
CA GLU A 197 2.37 16.07 9.09
C GLU A 197 2.25 17.59 9.23
N ALA A 198 2.23 18.35 8.13
CA ALA A 198 2.09 19.81 8.20
C ALA A 198 0.78 20.18 8.94
N ASP A 199 0.82 21.16 9.83
CA ASP A 199 -0.24 21.58 10.79
C ASP A 199 -0.28 20.86 12.15
N THR A 200 0.87 20.83 12.84
CA THR A 200 0.91 21.09 14.30
C THR A 200 1.17 22.57 14.56
#